data_AF-A0A2D5PKK8-F1
#
_entry.id   AF-A0A2D5PKK8-F1
#
_cell.length_a   1.000
_cell.length_b   1.000
_cell.length_c   1.000
_cell.angle_alpha   90.00
_cell.angle_beta   90.00
_cell.angle_gamma   90.00
#
_symmetry.space_group_name_H-M   'P 1'
#
loop_
_entity.id
_entity.type
_entity.pdbx_description
1 polymer ?
#
loop_
_entity_poly.entity_id
_entity_poly.type
_entity_poly.pdbx_seq_one_letter_code
_entity_poly.pdbx_strand_id
1 'polypeptide(L)'
;MTNQSFYKMRWLLLLPAIFAFHLAVVSAFLAIGRLDEVTERENVWLTLADKLSFYNPNVDEAIARYERQRALVVAPELRNEHLQIAMQRWEAAQDKRPLWPYYKLGAFDVAVVMKASEEEIQRRFSELIELAPHERGMDLGLLTLSMYVWNQLSEDQQAWVIDRIRTSAHGTRVKVLEAAEITGMKLTLCVRLPWSMVKNYCR
;
A
#
# COMPACT_ATOMS: atom_id res chain seq x y z
N MET A 1 -58.88 10.28 11.16
CA MET A 1 -58.47 8.90 11.52
C MET A 1 -57.09 8.64 10.92
N THR A 2 -56.03 9.07 11.57
CA THR A 2 -54.66 9.00 11.02
C THR A 2 -53.66 9.04 12.18
N ASN A 3 -53.25 7.87 12.70
CA ASN A 3 -51.96 7.77 13.41
C ASN A 3 -51.48 6.36 13.80
N GLN A 4 -52.27 5.29 13.63
CA GLN A 4 -51.80 3.94 14.02
C GLN A 4 -50.82 3.29 13.03
N SER A 5 -50.78 3.75 11.76
CA SER A 5 -49.86 3.21 10.74
C SER A 5 -48.40 3.64 10.94
N PHE A 6 -48.17 4.85 11.45
CA PHE A 6 -46.82 5.41 11.64
C PHE A 6 -46.03 4.70 12.75
N TYR A 7 -46.69 4.21 13.81
CA TYR A 7 -46.01 3.50 14.91
C TYR A 7 -45.51 2.10 14.50
N LYS A 8 -46.21 1.42 13.59
CA LYS A 8 -45.79 0.10 13.07
C LYS A 8 -44.57 0.20 12.15
N MET A 9 -44.28 1.38 11.60
CA MET A 9 -43.15 1.65 10.70
C MET A 9 -41.86 2.11 11.42
N ARG A 10 -41.88 2.38 12.73
CA ARG A 10 -40.68 2.82 13.47
C ARG A 10 -39.59 1.74 13.56
N TRP A 11 -39.97 0.47 13.61
CA TRP A 11 -39.03 -0.66 13.62
C TRP A 11 -38.25 -0.80 12.30
N LEU A 12 -38.84 -0.36 11.18
CA LEU A 12 -38.16 -0.35 9.87
C LEU A 12 -37.00 0.67 9.83
N LEU A 13 -36.99 1.68 10.71
CA LEU A 13 -35.90 2.65 10.84
C LEU A 13 -34.81 2.19 11.82
N LEU A 14 -35.08 1.21 12.69
CA LEU A 14 -34.10 0.72 13.66
C LEU A 14 -32.99 -0.08 12.99
N LEU A 15 -33.30 -0.90 11.98
CA LEU A 15 -32.29 -1.70 11.27
C LEU A 15 -31.26 -0.82 10.54
N PRO A 16 -31.65 0.19 9.73
CA PRO A 16 -30.70 1.15 9.16
C PRO A 16 -29.94 1.93 10.22
N ALA A 17 -30.57 2.33 11.33
CA ALA A 17 -29.90 3.06 12.40
C ALA A 17 -28.84 2.21 13.11
N ILE A 18 -29.13 0.94 13.41
CA ILE A 18 -28.16 0.00 13.99
C ILE A 18 -27.01 -0.24 13.01
N PHE A 19 -27.31 -0.42 11.72
CA PHE A 19 -26.28 -0.62 10.70
C PHE A 19 -25.38 0.64 10.55
N ALA A 20 -25.97 1.83 10.49
CA ALA A 20 -25.22 3.08 10.45
C ALA A 20 -24.36 3.27 11.70
N PHE A 21 -24.91 2.98 12.88
CA PHE A 21 -24.15 3.01 14.14
C PHE A 21 -22.99 2.02 14.11
N HIS A 22 -23.21 0.80 13.64
CA HIS A 22 -22.17 -0.20 13.47
C HIS A 22 -21.04 0.30 12.54
N LEU A 23 -21.38 0.83 11.37
CA LEU A 23 -20.41 1.39 10.43
C LEU A 23 -19.63 2.57 11.05
N ALA A 24 -20.30 3.41 11.83
CA ALA A 24 -19.67 4.51 12.53
C ALA A 24 -18.67 4.02 13.59
N VAL A 25 -19.03 3.00 14.37
CA VAL A 25 -18.14 2.39 15.37
C VAL A 25 -16.91 1.76 14.70
N VAL A 26 -17.08 0.97 13.63
CA VAL A 26 -15.96 0.36 12.89
C VAL A 26 -15.07 1.45 12.29
N SER A 27 -15.67 2.51 11.72
CA SER A 27 -14.92 3.63 11.13
C SER A 27 -14.14 4.40 12.20
N ALA A 28 -14.70 4.57 13.39
CA ALA A 28 -14.02 5.22 14.52
C ALA A 28 -12.80 4.40 14.98
N PHE A 29 -12.96 3.08 15.20
CA PHE A 29 -11.84 2.22 15.57
C PHE A 29 -10.75 2.18 14.49
N LEU A 30 -11.14 2.12 13.21
CA LEU A 30 -10.20 2.20 12.10
C LEU A 30 -9.45 3.53 12.08
N ALA A 31 -10.15 4.66 12.27
CA ALA A 31 -9.54 5.97 12.26
C ALA A 31 -8.56 6.15 13.42
N ILE A 32 -8.94 5.76 14.63
CA ILE A 32 -8.07 5.80 15.81
C ILE A 32 -6.86 4.88 15.60
N GLY A 33 -7.09 3.64 15.16
CA GLY A 33 -6.02 2.67 14.93
C GLY A 33 -5.00 3.10 13.88
N ARG A 34 -5.41 3.87 12.85
CA ARG A 34 -4.50 4.44 11.84
C ARG A 34 -3.63 5.57 12.39
N LEU A 35 -4.08 6.26 13.43
CA LEU A 35 -3.35 7.36 14.07
C LEU A 35 -2.47 6.88 15.22
N ASP A 36 -2.69 5.65 15.69
CA ASP A 36 -1.93 5.06 16.79
C ASP A 36 -0.47 4.84 16.38
N GLU A 37 0.44 5.07 17.31
CA GLU A 37 1.87 4.90 17.07
C GLU A 37 2.19 3.41 16.89
N VAL A 38 3.08 3.11 15.95
CA VAL A 38 3.53 1.74 15.76
C VAL A 38 4.56 1.38 16.81
N THR A 39 4.22 0.38 17.62
CA THR A 39 5.08 -0.14 18.69
C THR A 39 5.27 -1.64 18.51
N GLU A 40 6.03 -2.28 19.42
CA GLU A 40 6.15 -3.73 19.45
C GLU A 40 4.83 -4.44 19.81
N ARG A 41 3.83 -3.71 20.33
CA ARG A 41 2.54 -4.27 20.76
C ARG A 41 1.51 -4.32 19.63
N GLU A 42 0.44 -5.07 19.85
CA GLU A 42 -0.69 -5.10 18.93
C GLU A 42 -1.47 -3.79 18.96
N ASN A 43 -2.03 -3.42 17.80
CA ASN A 43 -2.98 -2.31 17.70
C ASN A 43 -4.38 -2.79 18.08
N VAL A 44 -4.79 -2.50 19.33
CA VAL A 44 -6.09 -2.93 19.86
C VAL A 44 -7.24 -2.35 19.05
N TRP A 45 -7.11 -1.12 18.55
CA TRP A 45 -8.15 -0.46 17.77
C TRP A 45 -8.35 -1.11 16.41
N LEU A 46 -7.27 -1.44 15.70
CA LEU A 46 -7.36 -2.19 14.44
C LEU A 46 -7.88 -3.61 14.67
N THR A 47 -7.50 -4.25 15.78
CA THR A 47 -8.03 -5.58 16.16
C THR A 47 -9.54 -5.55 16.39
N LEU A 48 -10.05 -4.51 17.07
CA LEU A 48 -11.49 -4.32 17.25
C LEU A 48 -12.19 -3.99 15.94
N ALA A 49 -11.58 -3.15 15.09
CA ALA A 49 -12.11 -2.86 13.76
C ALA A 49 -12.21 -4.14 12.91
N ASP A 50 -11.19 -5.00 12.92
CA ASP A 50 -11.17 -6.28 12.20
C ASP A 50 -12.31 -7.20 12.65
N LYS A 51 -12.41 -7.45 13.95
CA LYS A 51 -13.43 -8.34 14.55
C LYS A 51 -14.86 -7.88 14.28
N LEU A 52 -15.09 -6.58 14.23
CA LEU A 52 -16.43 -6.03 14.02
C LEU A 52 -16.74 -5.81 12.55
N SER A 53 -15.74 -5.53 11.72
CA SER A 53 -15.98 -5.26 10.31
C SER A 53 -16.42 -6.50 9.56
N PHE A 54 -17.28 -6.29 8.55
CA PHE A 54 -17.60 -7.31 7.56
C PHE A 54 -17.14 -6.82 6.19
N TYR A 55 -16.30 -7.62 5.51
CA TYR A 55 -15.84 -7.36 4.15
C TYR A 55 -15.29 -5.93 3.94
N ASN A 56 -14.34 -5.50 4.78
CA ASN A 56 -13.81 -4.12 4.73
C ASN A 56 -12.32 -4.07 4.35
N PRO A 57 -11.98 -3.81 3.07
CA PRO A 57 -10.58 -3.77 2.63
C PRO A 57 -9.76 -2.63 3.25
N ASN A 58 -10.41 -1.58 3.77
CA ASN A 58 -9.70 -0.48 4.42
C ASN A 58 -9.15 -0.89 5.80
N VAL A 59 -9.78 -1.88 6.44
CA VAL A 59 -9.30 -2.48 7.70
C VAL A 59 -8.10 -3.36 7.41
N ASP A 60 -8.19 -4.22 6.39
CA ASP A 60 -7.06 -5.04 5.95
C ASP A 60 -5.86 -4.19 5.55
N GLU A 61 -6.06 -3.13 4.77
CA GLU A 61 -5.01 -2.16 4.45
C GLU A 61 -4.36 -1.57 5.71
N ALA A 62 -5.16 -1.17 6.71
CA ALA A 62 -4.64 -0.52 7.90
C ALA A 62 -3.80 -1.50 8.75
N ILE A 63 -4.27 -2.74 8.91
CA ILE A 63 -3.52 -3.79 9.59
C ILE A 63 -2.24 -4.10 8.80
N ALA A 64 -2.32 -4.22 7.48
CA ALA A 64 -1.16 -4.49 6.64
C ALA A 64 -0.06 -3.43 6.80
N ARG A 65 -0.45 -2.15 6.80
CA ARG A 65 0.49 -1.03 7.04
C ARG A 65 1.08 -1.07 8.44
N TYR A 66 0.25 -1.31 9.47
CA TYR A 66 0.70 -1.39 10.86
C TYR A 66 1.73 -2.50 11.04
N GLU A 67 1.40 -3.71 10.57
CA GLU A 67 2.26 -4.89 10.72
C GLU A 67 3.55 -4.78 9.92
N ARG A 68 3.51 -4.17 8.72
CA ARG A 68 4.72 -3.84 7.96
C ARG A 68 5.64 -2.92 8.78
N GLN A 69 5.11 -1.85 9.37
CA GLN A 69 5.90 -0.93 10.17
C GLN A 69 6.40 -1.58 11.47
N ARG A 70 5.56 -2.41 12.10
CA ARG A 70 5.87 -3.15 13.31
C ARG A 70 7.04 -4.11 13.11
N ALA A 71 7.13 -4.72 11.92
CA ALA A 71 8.27 -5.55 11.53
C ALA A 71 9.63 -4.82 11.57
N LEU A 72 9.67 -3.49 11.61
CA LEU A 72 10.90 -2.71 11.76
C LEU A 72 11.31 -2.46 13.22
N VAL A 73 10.38 -2.59 14.17
CA VAL A 73 10.60 -2.23 15.58
C VAL A 73 10.56 -3.44 16.52
N VAL A 74 9.94 -4.55 16.09
CA VAL A 74 9.96 -5.82 16.84
C VAL A 74 11.32 -6.50 16.78
N ALA A 75 11.52 -7.49 17.66
CA ALA A 75 12.70 -8.33 17.67
C ALA A 75 12.92 -9.00 16.29
N PRO A 76 14.18 -9.12 15.81
CA PRO A 76 14.49 -9.62 14.47
C PRO A 76 13.87 -10.98 14.12
N GLU A 77 13.72 -11.85 15.10
CA GLU A 77 13.09 -13.17 14.97
C GLU A 77 11.60 -13.11 14.62
N LEU A 78 10.89 -12.05 15.03
CA LEU A 78 9.46 -11.86 14.75
C LEU A 78 9.21 -11.05 13.46
N ARG A 79 10.25 -10.41 12.91
CA ARG A 79 10.14 -9.56 11.71
C ARG A 79 9.41 -10.26 10.56
N ASN A 80 9.77 -11.52 10.27
CA ASN A 80 9.19 -12.24 9.14
C ASN A 80 7.72 -12.61 9.36
N GLU A 81 7.33 -12.90 10.60
CA GLU A 81 5.94 -13.17 10.96
C GLU A 81 5.07 -11.94 10.67
N HIS A 82 5.49 -10.76 11.14
CA HIS A 82 4.76 -9.52 10.91
C HIS A 82 4.69 -9.14 9.42
N LEU A 83 5.75 -9.38 8.64
CA LEU A 83 5.72 -9.18 7.19
C LEU A 83 4.77 -10.16 6.49
N GLN A 84 4.68 -11.42 6.95
CA GLN A 84 3.71 -12.38 6.42
C GLN A 84 2.27 -11.96 6.71
N ILE A 85 1.98 -11.50 7.93
CA ILE A 85 0.67 -10.95 8.28
C ILE A 85 0.36 -9.74 7.38
N ALA A 86 1.32 -8.84 7.19
CA ALA A 86 1.14 -7.69 6.31
C ALA A 86 0.82 -8.11 4.86
N MET A 87 1.54 -9.10 4.31
CA MET A 87 1.27 -9.63 2.98
C MET A 87 -0.13 -10.21 2.87
N GLN A 88 -0.51 -11.11 3.79
CA GLN A 88 -1.82 -11.75 3.80
C GLN A 88 -2.96 -10.72 3.85
N ARG A 89 -2.79 -9.65 4.63
CA ARG A 89 -3.77 -8.57 4.73
C ARG A 89 -3.84 -7.74 3.45
N TRP A 90 -2.71 -7.45 2.80
CA TRP A 90 -2.75 -6.82 1.48
C TRP A 90 -3.44 -7.68 0.43
N GLU A 91 -3.23 -8.99 0.43
CA GLU A 91 -3.89 -9.93 -0.48
C GLU A 91 -5.39 -10.02 -0.18
N ALA A 92 -5.78 -10.09 1.09
CA ALA A 92 -7.18 -10.03 1.49
C ALA A 92 -7.87 -8.71 1.09
N ALA A 93 -7.15 -7.58 1.06
CA ALA A 93 -7.67 -6.31 0.55
C ALA A 93 -7.83 -6.33 -0.98
N GLN A 94 -6.89 -6.95 -1.69
CA GLN A 94 -6.95 -7.14 -3.15
C GLN A 94 -8.13 -8.02 -3.55
N ASP A 95 -8.38 -9.12 -2.84
CA ASP A 95 -9.53 -10.00 -3.13
C ASP A 95 -10.86 -9.24 -3.04
N LYS A 96 -10.95 -8.31 -2.09
CA LYS A 96 -12.16 -7.49 -1.89
C LYS A 96 -12.29 -6.37 -2.92
N ARG A 97 -11.17 -5.83 -3.44
CA ARG A 97 -11.11 -4.76 -4.45
C ARG A 97 -9.94 -4.99 -5.42
N PRO A 98 -10.08 -5.91 -6.38
CA PRO A 98 -8.96 -6.36 -7.21
C PRO A 98 -8.43 -5.28 -8.16
N LEU A 99 -9.29 -4.31 -8.51
CA LEU A 99 -8.95 -3.19 -9.39
C LEU A 99 -8.36 -1.98 -8.64
N TRP A 100 -8.16 -2.07 -7.32
CA TRP A 100 -7.58 -0.97 -6.54
C TRP A 100 -6.06 -1.11 -6.47
N PRO A 101 -5.29 -0.34 -7.25
CA PRO A 101 -3.89 -0.67 -7.48
C PRO A 101 -3.00 -0.34 -6.28
N TYR A 102 -3.45 0.52 -5.36
CA TYR A 102 -2.72 0.83 -4.12
C TYR A 102 -2.55 -0.38 -3.19
N TYR A 103 -3.46 -1.36 -3.23
CA TYR A 103 -3.30 -2.58 -2.43
C TYR A 103 -2.23 -3.50 -3.02
N LYS A 104 -2.18 -3.60 -4.35
CA LYS A 104 -1.09 -4.28 -5.06
C LYS A 104 0.26 -3.60 -4.79
N LEU A 105 0.30 -2.26 -4.74
CA LEU A 105 1.51 -1.51 -4.45
C LEU A 105 1.98 -1.73 -3.01
N GLY A 106 1.05 -1.80 -2.05
CA GLY A 106 1.34 -2.18 -0.67
C GLY A 106 1.92 -3.59 -0.56
N ALA A 107 1.33 -4.56 -1.25
CA ALA A 107 1.87 -5.92 -1.31
C ALA A 107 3.26 -5.96 -1.96
N PHE A 108 3.49 -5.16 -3.01
CA PHE A 108 4.79 -5.05 -3.65
C PHE A 108 5.86 -4.49 -2.70
N ASP A 109 5.57 -3.46 -1.90
CA ASP A 109 6.49 -3.00 -0.83
C ASP A 109 6.88 -4.15 0.12
N VAL A 110 5.89 -4.92 0.59
CA VAL A 110 6.17 -6.06 1.48
C VAL A 110 7.05 -7.10 0.78
N ALA A 111 6.78 -7.43 -0.48
CA ALA A 111 7.60 -8.36 -1.27
C ALA A 111 9.06 -7.89 -1.40
N VAL A 112 9.28 -6.61 -1.67
CA VAL A 112 10.62 -6.00 -1.71
C VAL A 112 11.33 -6.17 -0.36
N VAL A 113 10.64 -5.88 0.74
CA VAL A 113 11.19 -5.94 2.11
C VAL A 113 11.46 -7.38 2.56
N MET A 114 10.65 -8.33 2.10
CA MET A 114 10.84 -9.77 2.31
C MET A 114 11.93 -10.36 1.41
N LYS A 115 12.49 -9.60 0.48
CA LYS A 115 13.45 -10.09 -0.53
C LYS A 115 12.88 -11.26 -1.32
N ALA A 116 11.67 -11.07 -1.85
CA ALA A 116 11.02 -12.04 -2.72
C ALA A 116 11.92 -12.41 -3.92
N SER A 117 11.60 -13.53 -4.57
CA SER A 117 12.33 -13.99 -5.76
C SER A 117 12.14 -13.01 -6.93
N GLU A 118 13.07 -13.07 -7.87
CA GLU A 118 13.01 -12.30 -9.12
C GLU A 118 11.68 -12.49 -9.85
N GLU A 119 11.24 -13.74 -10.02
CA GLU A 119 9.96 -14.08 -10.66
C GLU A 119 8.77 -13.39 -9.98
N GLU A 120 8.74 -13.39 -8.64
CA GLU A 120 7.65 -12.79 -7.88
C GLU A 120 7.66 -11.26 -7.98
N ILE A 121 8.86 -10.64 -7.94
CA ILE A 121 9.01 -9.20 -8.15
C ILE A 121 8.56 -8.81 -9.55
N GLN A 122 9.01 -9.52 -10.59
CA GLN A 122 8.63 -9.25 -11.97
C GLN A 122 7.13 -9.40 -12.19
N ARG A 123 6.52 -10.50 -11.69
CA ARG A 123 5.08 -10.73 -11.80
C ARG A 123 4.27 -9.60 -11.15
N ARG A 124 4.56 -9.25 -9.90
CA ARG A 124 3.84 -8.18 -9.17
C ARG A 124 4.04 -6.81 -9.81
N PHE A 125 5.24 -6.54 -10.34
CA PHE A 125 5.52 -5.32 -11.07
C PHE A 125 4.67 -5.23 -12.35
N SER A 126 4.63 -6.30 -13.15
CA SER A 126 3.80 -6.37 -14.36
C SER A 126 2.32 -6.15 -14.06
N GLU A 127 1.78 -6.82 -13.03
CA GLU A 127 0.40 -6.61 -12.60
C GLU A 127 0.08 -5.15 -12.26
N LEU A 128 1.03 -4.45 -11.63
CA LEU A 128 0.86 -3.04 -11.27
C LEU A 128 0.83 -2.11 -12.49
N ILE A 129 1.76 -2.30 -13.43
CA ILE A 129 1.83 -1.46 -14.62
C ILE A 129 0.71 -1.76 -15.62
N GLU A 130 0.19 -3.00 -15.64
CA GLU A 130 -0.98 -3.38 -16.44
C GLU A 130 -2.27 -2.79 -15.87
N LEU A 131 -2.45 -2.88 -14.54
CA LEU A 131 -3.66 -2.39 -13.89
C LEU A 131 -3.77 -0.86 -13.91
N ALA A 132 -2.66 -0.15 -13.75
CA ALA A 132 -2.66 1.29 -13.54
C ALA A 132 -1.47 2.00 -14.26
N PRO A 133 -1.37 1.89 -15.60
CA PRO A 133 -0.23 2.40 -16.37
C PRO A 133 -0.04 3.92 -16.30
N HIS A 134 -1.08 4.67 -15.90
CA HIS A 134 -1.08 6.14 -15.89
C HIS A 134 -1.47 6.74 -14.54
N GLU A 135 -1.55 5.94 -13.48
CA GLU A 135 -1.98 6.40 -12.17
C GLU A 135 -0.86 7.19 -11.48
N ARG A 136 -0.92 8.52 -11.60
CA ARG A 136 0.11 9.44 -11.08
C ARG A 136 0.38 9.26 -9.58
N GLY A 137 -0.64 8.88 -8.81
CA GLY A 137 -0.53 8.67 -7.37
C GLY A 137 0.32 7.45 -6.98
N MET A 138 0.59 6.53 -7.90
CA MET A 138 1.41 5.34 -7.65
C MET A 138 2.88 5.53 -8.01
N ASP A 139 3.18 6.43 -8.95
CA ASP A 139 4.51 6.59 -9.54
C ASP A 139 5.59 6.73 -8.47
N LEU A 140 5.35 7.53 -7.43
CA LEU A 140 6.33 7.72 -6.36
C LEU A 140 6.69 6.40 -5.68
N GLY A 141 5.69 5.64 -5.23
CA GLY A 141 5.92 4.38 -4.54
C GLY A 141 6.56 3.34 -5.45
N LEU A 142 6.00 3.14 -6.64
CA LEU A 142 6.47 2.12 -7.58
C LEU A 142 7.89 2.40 -8.07
N LEU A 143 8.19 3.64 -8.49
CA LEU A 143 9.52 4.00 -9.01
C LEU A 143 10.57 4.00 -7.89
N THR A 144 10.20 4.39 -6.67
CA THR A 144 11.10 4.31 -5.51
C THR A 144 11.44 2.85 -5.20
N LEU A 145 10.43 1.98 -5.10
CA LEU A 145 10.61 0.55 -4.85
C LEU A 145 11.43 -0.13 -5.97
N SER A 146 11.25 0.31 -7.21
CA SER A 146 12.03 -0.18 -8.36
C SER A 146 13.53 0.01 -8.19
N MET A 147 13.98 1.04 -7.46
CA MET A 147 15.41 1.23 -7.19
C MET A 147 15.97 0.14 -6.27
N TYR A 148 15.17 -0.34 -5.31
CA TYR A 148 15.57 -1.40 -4.38
C TYR A 148 15.65 -2.78 -5.04
N VAL A 149 14.89 -3.01 -6.11
CA VAL A 149 14.83 -4.30 -6.81
C VAL A 149 15.28 -4.22 -8.26
N TRP A 150 16.06 -3.19 -8.62
CA TRP A 150 16.43 -2.91 -10.01
C TRP A 150 16.99 -4.13 -10.76
N ASN A 151 17.90 -4.86 -10.11
CA ASN A 151 18.56 -6.03 -10.70
C ASN A 151 17.65 -7.26 -10.83
N GLN A 152 16.44 -7.21 -10.26
CA GLN A 152 15.42 -8.24 -10.39
C GLN A 152 14.37 -7.85 -11.45
N LEU A 153 14.37 -6.61 -11.94
CA LEU A 153 13.47 -6.19 -13.01
C LEU A 153 14.00 -6.69 -14.35
N SER A 154 13.09 -7.18 -15.20
CA SER A 154 13.41 -7.50 -16.60
C SER A 154 13.80 -6.25 -17.38
N GLU A 155 14.45 -6.44 -18.54
CA GLU A 155 14.88 -5.31 -19.38
C GLU A 155 13.70 -4.39 -19.78
N ASP A 156 12.56 -4.97 -20.13
CA ASP A 156 11.34 -4.22 -20.48
C ASP A 156 10.81 -3.42 -19.29
N GLN A 157 10.82 -4.00 -18.09
CA GLN A 157 10.41 -3.30 -16.87
C GLN A 157 11.37 -2.18 -16.49
N GLN A 158 12.68 -2.39 -16.65
CA GLN A 158 13.67 -1.34 -16.45
C GLN A 158 13.47 -0.20 -17.46
N ALA A 159 13.22 -0.51 -18.73
CA ALA A 159 12.93 0.47 -19.76
C ALA A 159 11.67 1.28 -19.42
N TRP A 160 10.61 0.60 -18.95
CA TRP A 160 9.39 1.24 -18.47
C TRP A 160 9.66 2.20 -17.30
N VAL A 161 10.47 1.78 -16.31
CA VAL A 161 10.82 2.63 -15.16
C VAL A 161 11.55 3.89 -15.62
N ILE A 162 12.53 3.77 -16.52
CA ILE A 162 13.26 4.93 -17.07
C ILE A 162 12.31 5.89 -17.79
N ASP A 163 11.43 5.38 -18.65
CA ASP A 163 10.44 6.22 -19.35
C ASP A 163 9.50 6.92 -18.37
N ARG A 164 9.02 6.19 -17.36
CA ARG A 164 8.13 6.74 -16.35
C ARG A 164 8.80 7.80 -15.48
N ILE A 165 10.07 7.63 -15.11
CA ILE A 165 10.83 8.67 -14.39
C ILE A 165 10.87 9.95 -15.22
N ARG A 166 11.12 9.87 -16.53
CA ARG A 166 11.21 11.05 -17.42
C ARG A 166 9.92 11.87 -17.41
N THR A 167 8.77 11.20 -17.40
CA THR A 167 7.45 11.84 -17.50
C THR A 167 6.85 12.24 -16.14
N SER A 168 7.39 11.71 -15.03
CA SER A 168 6.89 11.97 -13.68
C SER A 168 7.06 13.43 -13.20
N ALA A 169 6.34 13.82 -12.15
CA ALA A 169 6.48 15.16 -11.56
C ALA A 169 7.88 15.38 -10.95
N HIS A 170 8.32 16.64 -10.86
CA HIS A 170 9.65 16.95 -10.32
C HIS A 170 9.86 16.41 -8.90
N GLY A 171 8.87 16.57 -8.02
CA GLY A 171 8.95 16.03 -6.65
C GLY A 171 9.12 14.51 -6.62
N THR A 172 8.41 13.78 -7.49
CA THR A 172 8.57 12.33 -7.66
C THR A 172 10.00 11.98 -8.10
N ARG A 173 10.52 12.66 -9.13
CA ARG A 173 11.89 12.42 -9.62
C ARG A 173 12.92 12.61 -8.54
N VAL A 174 12.84 13.69 -7.76
CA VAL A 174 13.80 13.95 -6.66
C VAL A 174 13.83 12.79 -5.69
N LYS A 175 12.66 12.28 -5.27
CA LYS A 175 12.58 11.12 -4.37
C LYS A 175 13.11 9.83 -4.96
N VAL A 176 12.90 9.59 -6.25
CA VAL A 176 13.48 8.43 -6.94
C VAL A 176 15.02 8.53 -7.01
N LEU A 177 15.56 9.73 -7.26
CA LEU A 177 17.01 9.95 -7.28
C LEU A 177 17.64 9.77 -5.88
N GLU A 178 16.98 10.26 -4.83
CA GLU A 178 17.37 10.00 -3.43
C GLU A 178 17.40 8.48 -3.15
N ALA A 179 16.37 7.75 -3.55
CA ALA A 179 16.32 6.30 -3.38
C ALA A 179 17.41 5.57 -4.17
N ALA A 180 17.71 6.04 -5.38
CA ALA A 180 18.77 5.50 -6.22
C ALA A 180 20.17 5.71 -5.61
N GLU A 181 20.37 6.77 -4.83
CA GLU A 181 21.63 7.00 -4.13
C GLU A 181 21.81 6.00 -2.98
N ILE A 182 20.76 5.78 -2.19
CA ILE A 182 20.76 4.81 -1.07
C ILE A 182 20.97 3.37 -1.56
N THR A 183 20.42 3.04 -2.72
CA THR A 183 20.42 1.67 -3.28
C THR A 183 21.61 1.39 -4.22
N GLY A 184 22.50 2.37 -4.44
CA GLY A 184 23.65 2.22 -5.35
C GLY A 184 23.29 2.29 -6.84
N MET A 185 22.06 2.70 -7.18
CA MET A 185 21.55 2.82 -8.54
C MET A 185 21.88 4.15 -9.25
N LYS A 186 22.62 5.06 -8.57
CA LYS A 186 23.02 6.38 -9.10
C LYS A 186 23.60 6.31 -10.51
N LEU A 187 24.65 5.52 -10.73
CA LEU A 187 25.34 5.45 -12.02
C LEU A 187 24.41 4.96 -13.15
N THR A 188 23.57 3.97 -12.86
CA THR A 188 22.60 3.44 -13.83
C THR A 188 21.64 4.52 -14.30
N LEU A 189 21.11 5.32 -13.37
CA LEU A 189 20.23 6.44 -13.72
C LEU A 189 20.98 7.54 -14.47
N CYS A 190 22.22 7.84 -14.10
CA CYS A 190 23.06 8.83 -14.79
C CYS A 190 23.33 8.48 -16.25
N VAL A 191 23.44 7.19 -16.58
CA VAL A 191 23.66 6.72 -17.94
C VAL A 191 22.36 6.65 -18.74
N ARG A 192 21.25 6.25 -18.11
CA ARG A 192 19.99 5.97 -18.82
C ARG A 192 19.03 7.16 -18.93
N LEU A 193 19.16 8.17 -18.08
CA LEU A 193 18.30 9.36 -18.12
C LEU A 193 18.93 10.52 -18.91
N PRO A 194 18.12 11.41 -19.51
CA PRO A 194 18.65 12.59 -20.21
C PRO A 194 19.47 13.49 -19.29
N TRP A 195 20.67 13.88 -19.74
CA TRP A 195 21.60 14.72 -18.97
C TRP A 195 20.96 16.00 -18.42
N SER A 196 20.05 16.62 -19.18
CA SER A 196 19.32 17.81 -18.74
C SER A 196 18.53 17.62 -17.44
N MET A 197 18.07 16.39 -17.16
CA MET A 197 17.33 16.04 -15.94
C MET A 197 18.24 15.71 -14.77
N VAL A 198 19.37 15.03 -15.04
CA VAL A 198 20.22 14.45 -13.99
C VAL A 198 21.54 15.20 -13.77
N LYS A 199 21.82 16.27 -14.53
CA LYS A 199 23.08 17.04 -14.45
C LYS A 199 23.48 17.50 -13.04
N ASN A 200 22.51 17.78 -12.16
CA ASN A 200 22.80 18.23 -10.80
C ASN A 200 22.99 17.06 -9.83
N TYR A 201 22.42 15.90 -10.17
CA TYR A 201 22.50 14.68 -9.38
C TYR A 201 23.74 13.84 -9.73
N CYS A 202 24.14 13.85 -11.00
CA CYS A 202 25.22 13.04 -11.58
C CYS A 202 26.57 13.75 -11.70
N ARG A 203 26.68 14.96 -11.15
CA ARG A 203 27.96 15.60 -10.88
C ARG A 203 28.60 14.99 -9.64
#